data_AF-A0A6S6WRX7-F1
#
_entry.id   AF-A0A6S6WRX7-F1
#
_cell.length_a   1.000
_cell.length_b   1.000
_cell.length_c   1.000
_cell.angle_alpha   90.00
_cell.angle_beta   90.00
_cell.angle_gamma   90.00
#
_symmetry.space_group_name_H-M   'P 1'
#
loop_
_entity.id
_entity.type
_entity.pdbx_description
1 polymer ?
#
loop_
_entity_poly.entity_id
_entity_poly.type
_entity_poly.pdbx_seq_one_letter_code
_entity_poly.pdbx_strand_id
1 'polypeptide(L)'
;MTCPAALKPYRGFTLIELLVVMAIIAIAASLIGPIALNQYERSKATAEREALLRLVDHYRFQAYSQNQTYTLTTNSNQLLIQRGQPLVDNSGTQLIQRGQPPLDNSVQGRLAAGVGEVVEFEYLSFPGQRLTLNRHGFWSPAQLHWQEGSRELSHELNMQLIELGEEGRDATRND
;
A
#
# COMPACT_ATOMS: atom_id res chain seq x y z
N MET A 1 -51.39 -60.92 21.23
CA MET A 1 -51.21 -60.55 19.81
C MET A 1 -50.15 -59.46 19.74
N THR A 2 -48.90 -59.82 19.49
CA THR A 2 -47.80 -58.86 19.32
C THR A 2 -47.24 -59.05 17.92
N CYS A 3 -47.40 -58.02 17.08
CA CYS A 3 -46.83 -57.98 15.74
C CYS A 3 -45.31 -57.83 15.82
N PRO A 4 -44.53 -58.55 15.00
CA PRO A 4 -43.08 -58.35 14.95
C PRO A 4 -42.76 -57.05 14.21
N ALA A 5 -41.95 -56.19 14.83
CA ALA A 5 -41.39 -55.00 14.20
C ALA A 5 -40.41 -55.42 13.09
N ALA A 6 -40.71 -55.06 11.84
CA ALA A 6 -39.85 -55.32 10.70
C ALA A 6 -38.55 -54.50 10.83
N LEU A 7 -37.40 -55.19 10.96
CA LEU A 7 -36.08 -54.58 10.98
C LEU A 7 -35.76 -53.99 9.60
N LYS A 8 -35.49 -52.68 9.57
CA LYS A 8 -35.13 -51.95 8.36
C LYS A 8 -33.71 -52.33 7.93
N PRO A 9 -33.47 -52.75 6.68
CA PRO A 9 -32.15 -53.16 6.25
C PRO A 9 -31.20 -51.96 6.20
N TYR A 10 -30.02 -52.11 6.83
CA TYR A 10 -28.92 -51.15 6.71
C TYR A 10 -28.26 -51.31 5.33
N ARG A 11 -28.22 -50.22 4.57
CA ARG A 11 -27.47 -50.16 3.30
C ARG A 11 -26.01 -49.83 3.61
N GLY A 12 -25.10 -50.73 3.29
CA GLY A 12 -23.66 -50.50 3.37
C GLY A 12 -23.12 -49.81 2.12
N PHE A 13 -22.08 -49.01 2.28
CA PHE A 13 -21.30 -48.44 1.17
C PHE A 13 -20.33 -49.49 0.62
N THR A 14 -20.16 -49.52 -0.69
CA THR A 14 -19.17 -50.41 -1.33
C THR A 14 -17.78 -49.76 -1.32
N LEU A 15 -16.72 -50.58 -1.34
CA LEU A 15 -15.34 -50.07 -1.41
C LEU A 15 -15.10 -49.21 -2.66
N ILE A 16 -15.66 -49.65 -3.81
CA ILE A 16 -15.54 -48.93 -5.08
C ILE A 16 -16.24 -47.56 -5.01
N GLU A 17 -17.38 -47.46 -4.33
CA GLU A 17 -18.11 -46.20 -4.16
C GLU A 17 -17.30 -45.19 -3.34
N LEU A 18 -16.66 -45.65 -2.25
CA LEU A 18 -15.77 -44.78 -1.47
C LEU A 18 -14.52 -44.35 -2.26
N LEU A 19 -13.97 -45.25 -3.09
CA LEU A 19 -12.83 -44.93 -3.95
C LEU A 19 -13.20 -43.86 -4.99
N VAL A 20 -14.34 -44.01 -5.66
CA VAL A 20 -14.82 -43.03 -6.65
C VAL A 20 -15.11 -41.68 -6.00
N VAL A 21 -15.72 -41.67 -4.81
CA VAL A 21 -15.99 -40.42 -4.08
C VAL A 21 -14.70 -39.69 -3.72
N MET A 22 -13.71 -40.40 -3.17
CA MET A 22 -12.41 -39.80 -2.83
C MET A 22 -11.69 -39.29 -4.08
N ALA A 23 -11.78 -40.01 -5.21
CA ALA A 23 -11.20 -39.57 -6.48
C ALA A 23 -11.85 -38.27 -6.97
N ILE A 24 -13.18 -38.14 -6.89
CA ILE A 24 -13.88 -36.91 -7.29
C ILE A 24 -13.50 -35.74 -6.37
N ILE A 25 -13.42 -35.97 -5.05
CA ILE A 25 -13.00 -34.94 -4.09
C ILE A 25 -11.56 -34.48 -4.38
N ALA A 26 -10.65 -35.41 -4.68
CA ALA A 26 -9.27 -35.08 -5.01
C ALA A 26 -9.16 -34.21 -6.28
N ILE A 27 -9.93 -34.54 -7.33
CA ILE A 27 -9.98 -33.74 -8.56
C ILE A 27 -10.59 -32.36 -8.31
N ALA A 28 -11.67 -32.28 -7.53
CA ALA A 28 -12.29 -31.01 -7.20
C ALA A 28 -11.34 -30.11 -6.38
N ALA A 29 -10.65 -30.68 -5.39
CA ALA A 29 -9.69 -29.97 -4.57
C ALA A 29 -8.48 -29.44 -5.38
N SER A 30 -7.99 -30.22 -6.35
CA SER A 30 -6.87 -29.81 -7.20
C SER A 30 -7.20 -28.61 -8.10
N LEU A 31 -8.46 -28.44 -8.49
CA LEU A 31 -8.93 -27.31 -9.28
C LEU A 31 -9.14 -26.04 -8.44
N ILE A 32 -9.68 -26.18 -7.23
CA ILE A 32 -10.03 -25.02 -6.39
C ILE A 32 -8.82 -24.45 -5.64
N GLY A 33 -7.87 -25.30 -5.25
CA GLY A 33 -6.65 -24.91 -4.54
C GLY A 33 -5.92 -23.68 -5.12
N PRO A 34 -5.49 -23.70 -6.41
CA PRO A 34 -4.76 -22.58 -6.99
C PRO A 34 -5.59 -21.29 -7.09
N ILE A 35 -6.90 -21.39 -7.29
CA ILE A 35 -7.79 -20.21 -7.36
C ILE A 35 -7.84 -19.52 -6.00
N ALA A 36 -8.02 -20.28 -4.92
CA ALA A 36 -8.10 -19.74 -3.57
C ALA A 36 -6.81 -19.01 -3.16
N LEU A 37 -5.64 -19.58 -3.49
CA LEU A 37 -4.34 -18.96 -3.20
C LEU A 37 -4.16 -17.64 -3.95
N ASN A 38 -4.43 -17.61 -5.25
CA ASN A 38 -4.32 -16.39 -6.06
C ASN A 38 -5.26 -15.28 -5.57
N GLN A 39 -6.46 -15.62 -5.09
CA GLN A 39 -7.39 -14.63 -4.53
C GLN A 39 -6.89 -14.08 -3.19
N TYR A 40 -6.30 -14.94 -2.37
CA TYR A 40 -5.72 -14.53 -1.09
C TYR A 40 -4.57 -13.54 -1.29
N GLU A 41 -3.62 -13.83 -2.18
CA GLU A 41 -2.49 -12.95 -2.47
C GLU A 41 -2.95 -11.60 -3.02
N ARG A 42 -3.92 -11.58 -3.94
CA ARG A 42 -4.51 -10.33 -4.47
C ARG A 42 -5.18 -9.50 -3.39
N SER A 43 -5.85 -10.14 -2.44
CA SER A 43 -6.46 -9.46 -1.30
C SER A 43 -5.40 -8.78 -0.42
N LYS A 44 -4.27 -9.47 -0.18
CA LYS A 44 -3.14 -8.92 0.58
C LYS A 44 -2.48 -7.74 -0.12
N ALA A 45 -2.19 -7.86 -1.42
CA ALA A 45 -1.64 -6.77 -2.22
C ALA A 45 -2.57 -5.54 -2.24
N THR A 46 -3.87 -5.76 -2.35
CA THR A 46 -4.89 -4.70 -2.27
C THR A 46 -4.89 -4.02 -0.91
N ALA A 47 -4.81 -4.78 0.19
CA ALA A 47 -4.77 -4.24 1.54
C ALA A 47 -3.50 -3.43 1.81
N GLU A 48 -2.34 -3.88 1.33
CA GLU A 48 -1.08 -3.13 1.43
C GLU A 48 -1.14 -1.81 0.64
N ARG A 49 -1.72 -1.84 -0.57
CA ARG A 49 -1.93 -0.62 -1.36
C ARG A 49 -2.80 0.38 -0.63
N GLU A 50 -3.89 -0.06 0.00
CA GLU A 50 -4.71 0.83 0.81
C GLU A 50 -3.95 1.37 2.03
N ALA A 51 -3.13 0.56 2.67
CA ALA A 51 -2.29 0.98 3.79
C ALA A 51 -1.28 2.06 3.35
N LEU A 52 -0.64 1.88 2.18
CA LEU A 52 0.26 2.87 1.57
C LEU A 52 -0.45 4.21 1.34
N LEU A 53 -1.63 4.20 0.72
CA LEU A 53 -2.39 5.43 0.44
C LEU A 53 -2.82 6.13 1.73
N ARG A 54 -3.32 5.38 2.72
CA ARG A 54 -3.66 5.92 4.04
C ARG A 54 -2.43 6.52 4.74
N LEU A 55 -1.26 5.92 4.59
CA LEU A 55 -0.01 6.42 5.15
C LEU A 55 0.37 7.77 4.51
N VAL A 56 0.29 7.85 3.18
CA VAL A 56 0.56 9.09 2.43
C VAL A 56 -0.39 10.21 2.86
N ASP A 57 -1.69 9.91 2.97
CA ASP A 57 -2.70 10.88 3.44
C ASP A 57 -2.48 11.30 4.89
N HIS A 58 -2.09 10.35 5.75
CA HIS A 58 -1.75 10.61 7.13
C HIS A 58 -0.60 11.63 7.23
N TYR A 59 0.48 11.42 6.47
CA TYR A 59 1.61 12.34 6.45
C TYR A 59 1.26 13.69 5.83
N ARG A 60 0.40 13.72 4.81
CA ARG A 60 -0.14 14.97 4.25
C ARG A 60 -0.84 15.80 5.32
N PHE A 61 -1.71 15.17 6.10
CA PHE A 61 -2.40 15.83 7.21
C PHE A 61 -1.43 16.28 8.31
N GLN A 62 -0.45 15.44 8.67
CA GLN A 62 0.57 15.81 9.65
C GLN A 62 1.42 17.00 9.19
N ALA A 63 1.83 17.05 7.92
CA ALA A 63 2.61 18.16 7.37
C ALA A 63 1.87 19.49 7.47
N TYR A 64 0.59 19.48 7.10
CA TYR A 64 -0.27 20.65 7.17
C TYR A 64 -0.54 21.10 8.61
N SER A 65 -0.93 20.17 9.48
CA SER A 65 -1.29 20.49 10.87
C SER A 65 -0.08 20.86 11.75
N GLN A 66 1.09 20.28 11.50
CA GLN A 66 2.30 20.53 12.27
C GLN A 66 3.24 21.54 11.62
N ASN A 67 2.89 22.06 10.43
CA ASN A 67 3.72 22.97 9.63
C ASN A 67 5.14 22.42 9.39
N GLN A 68 5.22 21.11 9.13
CA GLN A 68 6.48 20.37 8.96
C GLN A 68 6.61 19.84 7.54
N THR A 69 7.85 19.73 7.08
CA THR A 69 8.18 19.09 5.81
C THR A 69 8.55 17.63 6.03
N TYR A 70 8.20 16.77 5.08
CA TYR A 70 8.58 15.35 5.10
C TYR A 70 9.25 14.99 3.79
N THR A 71 10.20 14.08 3.86
CA THR A 71 10.86 13.49 2.69
C THR A 71 10.60 12.00 2.71
N LEU A 72 9.97 11.51 1.65
CA LEU A 72 9.67 10.12 1.43
C LEU A 72 10.67 9.59 0.39
N THR A 73 11.43 8.58 0.76
CA THR A 73 12.33 7.88 -0.17
C THR A 73 11.89 6.44 -0.26
N THR A 74 11.61 5.97 -1.47
CA THR A 74 11.29 4.57 -1.71
C THR A 74 12.50 3.84 -2.25
N ASN A 75 12.69 2.60 -1.82
CA ASN A 75 13.70 1.69 -2.34
C ASN A 75 13.17 0.27 -2.33
N SER A 76 12.99 -0.31 -3.52
CA SER A 76 12.56 -1.70 -3.68
C SER A 76 11.29 -1.96 -2.89
N ASN A 77 11.34 -2.59 -1.73
CA ASN A 77 10.16 -2.91 -0.92
C ASN A 77 10.01 -2.04 0.33
N GLN A 78 10.81 -0.99 0.47
CA GLN A 78 10.85 -0.14 1.65
C GLN A 78 10.49 1.30 1.30
N LEU A 79 9.78 1.92 2.23
CA LEU A 79 9.43 3.32 2.20
C LEU A 79 9.95 3.96 3.47
N LEU A 80 10.89 4.89 3.30
CA LEU A 80 11.51 5.63 4.38
C LEU A 80 10.89 7.03 4.42
N ILE A 81 10.19 7.37 5.50
CA ILE A 81 9.71 8.73 5.76
C ILE A 81 10.65 9.41 6.74
N GLN A 82 11.22 10.53 6.33
CA GLN A 82 12.05 11.39 7.16
C GLN A 82 11.36 12.72 7.40
N ARG A 83 11.39 13.19 8.64
CA ARG A 83 10.96 14.55 8.97
C ARG A 83 12.07 15.54 8.59
N GLY A 84 11.70 16.62 7.91
CA GLY A 84 12.61 17.65 7.43
C GLY A 84 13.12 17.38 6.01
N GLN A 85 13.88 18.32 5.49
CA GLN A 85 14.65 18.13 4.26
C GLN A 85 15.93 17.37 4.59
N PRO A 86 16.33 16.34 3.81
CA PRO A 86 17.63 15.72 3.98
C PRO A 86 18.71 16.81 3.86
N LEU A 87 19.68 16.80 4.77
CA LEU A 87 20.87 17.64 4.67
C LEU A 87 21.69 17.12 3.48
N VAL A 88 21.43 17.69 2.31
CA VAL A 88 22.18 17.46 1.07
C VAL A 88 23.30 18.50 1.03
N ASP A 89 24.55 18.05 0.93
CA ASP A 89 25.67 18.95 0.71
C ASP A 89 25.59 19.59 -0.69
N ASN A 90 26.43 20.60 -0.97
CA ASN A 90 26.48 21.24 -2.30
C ASN A 90 26.93 20.29 -3.43
N SER A 91 27.25 19.04 -3.10
CA SER A 91 27.71 17.97 -3.98
C SER A 91 26.59 16.96 -4.31
N GLY A 92 25.39 17.12 -3.74
CA GLY A 92 24.26 16.19 -3.95
C GLY A 92 24.32 14.94 -3.06
N THR A 93 25.28 14.85 -2.14
CA THR A 93 25.51 13.72 -1.24
C THR A 93 24.70 13.87 0.05
N GLN A 94 23.95 12.83 0.42
CA GLN A 94 23.22 12.79 1.69
C GLN A 94 24.18 12.56 2.86
N LEU A 95 24.21 13.46 3.84
CA LEU A 95 25.04 13.31 5.03
C LEU A 95 24.38 12.34 6.04
N ILE A 96 24.52 11.02 5.84
CA ILE A 96 24.22 10.03 6.89
C ILE A 96 25.45 9.93 7.80
N GLN A 97 25.43 10.68 8.89
CA GLN A 97 26.57 10.83 9.79
C GLN A 97 26.72 9.59 10.69
N ARG A 98 27.40 8.55 10.20
CA ARG A 98 27.86 7.42 11.03
C ARG A 98 29.15 7.83 11.77
N GLY A 99 28.98 8.24 13.03
CA GLY A 99 29.98 8.15 14.11
C GLY A 99 31.11 9.18 14.14
N GLN A 100 30.97 10.25 14.93
CA GLN A 100 32.11 10.92 15.60
C GLN A 100 31.65 11.85 16.74
N PRO A 101 32.27 11.84 17.94
CA PRO A 101 32.05 12.85 18.98
C PRO A 101 33.22 13.88 19.03
N PRO A 102 33.10 14.96 19.84
CA PRO A 102 32.86 16.35 19.45
C PRO A 102 34.17 17.15 19.27
N LEU A 103 34.21 18.34 18.67
CA LEU A 103 34.06 19.62 19.38
C LEU A 103 34.26 20.78 18.38
N ASP A 104 33.21 21.57 18.14
CA ASP A 104 33.29 23.05 18.10
C ASP A 104 31.85 23.59 18.27
N ASN A 105 31.66 24.35 19.34
CA ASN A 105 30.40 24.99 19.71
C ASN A 105 30.32 26.36 19.04
N SER A 106 29.71 26.47 17.85
CA SER A 106 29.17 27.76 17.39
C SER A 106 28.07 27.73 16.33
N VAL A 107 27.65 26.56 15.82
CA VAL A 107 26.30 26.38 15.23
C VAL A 107 25.76 25.02 15.68
N GLN A 108 25.58 24.90 16.99
CA GLN A 108 24.96 23.76 17.64
C GLN A 108 23.57 23.51 17.08
N GLY A 109 23.34 22.32 16.54
CA GLY A 109 22.09 21.60 16.78
C GLY A 109 20.84 22.13 16.09
N ARG A 110 20.70 21.83 14.79
CA ARG A 110 19.44 21.23 14.31
C ARG A 110 19.76 19.91 13.63
N LEU A 111 20.38 19.03 14.41
CA LEU A 111 20.41 17.59 14.20
C LEU A 111 18.95 17.09 14.23
N ALA A 112 18.29 17.18 13.10
CA ALA A 112 17.16 16.36 12.76
C ALA A 112 17.50 15.66 11.46
N ALA A 113 18.56 14.82 11.49
CA ALA A 113 18.46 13.56 10.78
C ALA A 113 17.29 12.84 11.45
N GLY A 114 16.07 13.18 11.00
CA GLY A 114 14.84 12.75 11.62
C GLY A 114 14.88 11.24 11.70
N VAL A 115 14.56 10.70 12.87
CA VAL A 115 14.28 9.28 13.04
C VAL A 115 13.28 8.92 11.94
N GLY A 116 13.76 8.24 10.92
CA GLY A 116 12.97 7.92 9.76
C GLY A 116 12.12 6.71 10.09
N GLU A 117 10.83 6.77 9.81
CA GLU A 117 9.99 5.58 9.86
C GLU A 117 10.25 4.77 8.59
N VAL A 118 10.66 3.51 8.76
CA VAL A 118 10.80 2.54 7.66
C VAL A 118 9.57 1.66 7.68
N VAL A 119 8.84 1.68 6.57
CA VAL A 119 7.71 0.79 6.32
C VAL A 119 8.09 -0.18 5.23
N GLU A 120 7.99 -1.48 5.50
CA GLU A 120 8.26 -2.55 4.54
C GLU A 120 6.96 -3.08 3.95
N PHE A 121 7.01 -3.46 2.67
CA PHE A 121 5.89 -4.00 1.92
C PHE A 121 6.25 -5.38 1.36
N GLU A 122 5.35 -6.33 1.49
CA GLU A 122 5.55 -7.70 1.01
C GLU A 122 5.16 -7.83 -0.48
N TYR A 123 4.07 -7.18 -0.89
CA TYR A 123 3.48 -7.32 -2.23
C TYR A 123 3.73 -6.10 -3.11
N LEU A 124 4.13 -4.96 -2.53
CA LEU A 124 4.46 -3.75 -3.27
C LEU A 124 5.96 -3.58 -3.40
N SER A 125 6.38 -3.22 -4.61
CA SER A 125 7.74 -2.76 -4.89
C SER A 125 7.70 -1.36 -5.51
N PHE A 126 8.78 -0.63 -5.36
CA PHE A 126 8.88 0.77 -5.68
C PHE A 126 10.14 1.01 -6.50
N PRO A 127 10.07 1.86 -7.54
CA PRO A 127 11.27 2.41 -8.12
C PRO A 127 12.02 3.24 -7.08
N GLY A 128 13.31 3.47 -7.31
CA GLY A 128 14.07 4.44 -6.53
C GLY A 128 13.59 5.86 -6.83
N GLN A 129 12.68 6.38 -6.01
CA GLN A 129 12.13 7.73 -6.16
C GLN A 129 12.13 8.46 -4.82
N ARG A 130 12.19 9.78 -4.91
CA ARG A 130 12.16 10.68 -3.75
C ARG A 130 11.02 11.65 -3.93
N LEU A 131 10.15 11.71 -2.94
CA LEU A 131 9.03 12.62 -2.86
C LEU A 131 9.20 13.55 -1.67
N THR A 132 8.98 14.83 -1.89
CA THR A 132 9.01 15.84 -0.84
C THR A 132 7.59 16.33 -0.59
N LEU A 133 7.20 16.33 0.68
CA LEU A 133 5.94 16.88 1.13
C LEU A 133 6.23 18.21 1.81
N ASN A 134 5.71 19.28 1.24
CA ASN A 134 5.86 20.60 1.82
C ASN A 134 4.90 20.80 3.01
N ARG A 135 5.15 21.84 3.80
CA ARG A 135 4.30 22.24 4.93
C ARG A 135 2.85 22.59 4.58
N HIS A 136 2.57 22.81 3.29
CA HIS A 136 1.24 23.13 2.79
C HIS A 136 0.47 21.87 2.34
N GLY A 137 1.07 20.68 2.48
CA GLY A 137 0.41 19.42 2.13
C GLY A 137 0.47 19.06 0.64
N PHE A 138 1.42 19.63 -0.11
CA PHE A 138 1.66 19.28 -1.51
C PHE A 138 2.91 18.42 -1.67
N TRP A 139 2.77 17.37 -2.47
CA TRP A 139 3.84 16.47 -2.85
C TRP A 139 4.55 16.96 -4.10
N SER A 140 5.88 16.80 -4.13
CA SER A 140 6.76 17.04 -5.27
C SER A 140 7.81 15.93 -5.39
N PRO A 141 7.79 15.10 -6.45
CA PRO A 141 6.79 15.08 -7.50
C PRO A 141 5.40 14.69 -6.98
N ALA A 142 4.35 15.06 -7.73
CA ALA A 142 2.95 14.83 -7.36
C ALA A 142 2.45 13.40 -7.68
N GLN A 143 3.33 12.52 -8.15
CA GLN A 143 2.99 11.16 -8.54
C GLN A 143 3.83 10.16 -7.75
N LEU A 144 3.16 9.15 -7.20
CA LEU A 144 3.80 8.00 -6.58
C LEU A 144 3.68 6.80 -7.51
N HIS A 145 4.82 6.23 -7.90
CA HIS A 145 4.87 5.02 -8.71
C HIS A 145 5.14 3.79 -7.84
N TRP A 146 4.47 2.68 -8.10
CA TRP A 146 4.78 1.39 -7.48
C TRP A 146 4.46 0.25 -8.44
N GLN A 147 4.92 -0.94 -8.10
CA GLN A 147 4.78 -2.16 -8.87
C GLN A 147 4.13 -3.24 -8.01
N GLU A 148 3.07 -3.85 -8.53
CA GLU A 148 2.38 -5.01 -7.96
C GLU A 148 2.64 -6.21 -8.88
N GLY A 149 3.60 -7.06 -8.52
CA GLY A 149 4.11 -8.10 -9.40
C GLY A 149 4.70 -7.50 -10.69
N SER A 150 4.07 -7.76 -11.84
CA SER A 150 4.51 -7.23 -13.15
C SER A 150 3.75 -5.97 -13.59
N ARG A 151 2.86 -5.43 -12.75
CA ARG A 151 2.02 -4.27 -13.10
C ARG A 151 2.59 -3.02 -12.46
N GLU A 152 2.96 -2.05 -13.30
CA GLU A 152 3.29 -0.72 -12.83
C GLU A 152 2.02 0.11 -12.67
N LEU A 153 1.93 0.78 -11.52
CA LEU A 153 0.80 1.61 -11.12
C LEU A 153 1.32 2.97 -10.65
N SER A 154 0.51 4.00 -10.84
CA SER A 154 0.80 5.35 -10.39
C SER A 154 -0.42 5.97 -9.75
N HIS A 155 -0.21 6.79 -8.71
CA HIS A 155 -1.25 7.58 -8.07
C HIS A 155 -0.84 9.05 -8.01
N GLU A 156 -1.78 9.93 -8.37
CA GLU A 156 -1.62 11.36 -8.16
C GLU A 156 -1.91 11.69 -6.70
N LEU A 157 -0.94 12.33 -6.05
CA LEU A 157 -0.99 12.65 -4.63
C LEU A 157 -1.61 14.03 -4.34
N ASN A 158 -1.56 14.93 -5.32
CA ASN A 158 -2.14 16.26 -5.20
C ASN A 158 -3.56 16.26 -5.75
N MET A 159 -4.40 17.14 -5.22
CA MET A 159 -5.76 17.30 -5.71
C MET A 159 -5.72 18.02 -7.07
N GLN A 160 -6.33 17.43 -8.10
CA GLN A 160 -6.58 18.15 -9.36
C GLN A 160 -7.46 19.35 -9.07
N LEU A 161 -7.04 20.53 -9.50
CA LEU A 161 -7.87 21.71 -9.45
C LEU A 161 -9.08 21.44 -10.36
N ILE A 162 -10.28 21.28 -9.79
CA ILE A 162 -11.50 21.21 -10.59
C ILE A 162 -11.69 22.61 -11.18
N GLU A 163 -11.39 22.76 -12.47
CA GLU A 163 -11.80 23.93 -13.23
C GLU A 163 -13.34 23.91 -13.27
N LEU A 164 -13.96 24.69 -12.38
CA LEU A 164 -15.38 25.02 -12.47
C LEU A 164 -15.56 25.82 -13.76
N GLY A 165 -15.92 25.11 -14.83
CA GLY A 165 -16.37 25.71 -16.08
C GLY A 165 -17.62 26.54 -15.82
N GLU A 166 -17.41 27.85 -15.69
CA GLU A 166 -18.44 28.86 -15.87
C GLU A 166 -18.90 28.81 -17.34
N GLU A 167 -20.02 28.15 -17.62
CA GLU A 167 -20.87 28.52 -18.75
C GLU A 167 -22.26 28.85 -18.23
N GLY A 168 -22.42 30.09 -17.77
CA GLY A 168 -23.72 30.72 -17.60
C GLY A 168 -24.44 30.80 -18.94
N ARG A 169 -25.21 29.77 -19.27
CA ARG A 169 -26.21 29.80 -20.34
C ARG A 169 -27.55 30.21 -19.74
N ASP A 170 -27.70 31.49 -19.42
CA ASP A 170 -29.00 32.11 -19.12
C ASP A 170 -28.91 33.63 -19.30
N ALA A 171 -28.71 34.10 -20.54
CA ALA A 171 -29.02 35.50 -20.90
C ALA A 171 -28.99 35.75 -22.42
N THR A 172 -29.93 35.18 -23.17
CA THR A 172 -30.47 35.87 -24.35
C THR A 172 -31.97 35.61 -24.46
N ARG A 173 -32.69 36.45 -23.73
CA ARG A 173 -34.00 36.98 -24.12
C ARG A 173 -33.84 37.73 -25.45
N ASN A 174 -34.66 37.41 -26.44
CA ASN A 174 -35.25 38.39 -27.34
C ASN A 174 -36.43 37.74 -28.09
N ASP A 175 -37.60 38.30 -27.80
CA ASP A 175 -38.75 38.61 -28.65
C ASP A 175 -39.16 37.64 -29.79
#